data_AF-D2R5T3-F1
#
_entry.id   AF-D2R5T3-F1
#
_cell.length_a   1.000
_cell.length_b   1.000
_cell.length_c   1.000
_cell.angle_alpha   90.00
_cell.angle_beta   90.00
_cell.angle_gamma   90.00
#
_symmetry.space_group_name_H-M   'P 1'
#
loop_
_entity.id
_entity.type
_entity.pdbx_description
1 polymer ?
#
loop_
_entity_poly.entity_id
_entity_poly.type
_entity_poly.pdbx_seq_one_letter_code
_entity_poly.pdbx_strand_id
1 'polypeptide(L)'
;MAKTKVLVIEDDRSLAEVLSYNLKQAGYEVLTASDGQDGLLQAQLKTPDIVLLDLMLPVIDGLDVCRRLRADSSMRDLLIIMLTAKAEETDELVGFSLGADDYVAKPFSVKVLLERMKALRRRRSGEATPEEVTSRLGVTVDRRRHQAMADGKPLQLTRSEFRLLDTLIRQPGRVFHRAELIDAALGEDTMVMERTIDVHIRALRRKLGQYADVIETVRGVGYRYRDIETTSEVAS
;
A
#
# COMPACT_ATOMS: atom_id res chain seq x y z
N MET A 1 11.78 20.15 -9.90
CA MET A 1 10.94 19.63 -8.80
C MET A 1 11.72 19.74 -7.51
N ALA A 2 11.07 20.11 -6.40
CA ALA A 2 11.73 20.12 -5.09
C ALA A 2 12.15 18.69 -4.71
N LYS A 3 13.35 18.53 -4.14
CA LYS A 3 13.82 17.22 -3.68
C LYS A 3 13.04 16.83 -2.42
N THR A 4 12.64 15.56 -2.33
CA THR A 4 12.03 15.02 -1.11
C THR A 4 13.03 15.09 0.04
N LYS A 5 12.61 15.67 1.15
CA LYS A 5 13.43 15.90 2.34
C LYS A 5 13.20 14.80 3.36
N VAL A 6 14.28 14.16 3.79
CA VAL A 6 14.28 13.05 4.75
C VAL A 6 15.03 13.49 6.00
N LEU A 7 14.40 13.39 7.16
CA LEU A 7 15.05 13.56 8.46
C LEU A 7 15.40 12.19 9.02
N VAL A 8 16.67 11.96 9.34
CA VAL A 8 17.14 10.76 10.03
C VAL A 8 17.42 11.11 11.48
N ILE A 9 16.76 10.43 12.42
CA ILE A 9 16.95 10.59 13.86
C ILE A 9 17.55 9.29 14.38
N GLU A 10 18.86 9.30 14.61
CA GLU A 10 19.67 8.11 14.90
C GLU A 10 20.92 8.54 15.68
N ASP A 11 21.20 7.91 16.82
CA ASP A 11 22.34 8.23 17.67
C ASP A 11 23.64 7.53 17.21
N ASP A 12 23.53 6.38 16.54
CA ASP A 12 24.67 5.75 15.87
C ASP A 12 25.09 6.56 14.63
N ARG A 13 26.16 7.34 14.81
CA ARG A 13 26.79 8.15 13.74
C ARG A 13 27.15 7.34 12.50
N SER A 14 27.61 6.10 12.67
CA SER A 14 28.04 5.26 11.55
C SER A 14 26.83 4.88 10.69
N LEU A 15 25.73 4.51 11.33
CA LEU A 15 24.49 4.18 10.63
C LEU A 15 23.87 5.44 9.99
N ALA A 16 23.86 6.57 10.69
CA ALA A 16 23.38 7.85 10.18
C ALA A 16 24.16 8.29 8.92
N GLU A 17 25.49 8.13 8.91
CA GLU A 17 26.34 8.42 7.74
C GLU A 17 26.04 7.51 6.56
N VAL A 18 25.90 6.20 6.80
CA VAL A 18 25.55 5.22 5.77
C VAL A 18 24.18 5.54 5.16
N LEU A 19 23.17 5.83 6.00
CA LEU A 19 21.84 6.24 5.55
C LEU A 19 21.92 7.53 4.75
N SER A 20 22.59 8.56 5.27
CA SER A 20 22.74 9.86 4.63
C SER A 20 23.38 9.76 3.25
N TYR A 21 24.45 8.99 3.13
CA TYR A 21 25.14 8.76 1.86
C TYR A 21 24.21 8.11 0.83
N ASN A 22 23.56 6.99 1.19
CA ASN A 22 22.70 6.25 0.28
C ASN A 22 21.44 7.03 -0.12
N LEU A 23 20.84 7.77 0.81
CA LEU A 23 19.69 8.63 0.53
C LEU A 23 20.04 9.79 -0.40
N LYS A 24 21.19 10.45 -0.19
CA LYS A 24 21.68 11.50 -1.10
C LYS A 24 21.93 10.95 -2.50
N GLN A 25 22.54 9.76 -2.62
CA GLN A 25 22.74 9.07 -3.90
C GLN A 25 21.40 8.74 -4.59
N ALA A 26 20.36 8.41 -3.82
CA ALA A 26 19.01 8.18 -4.32
C ALA A 26 18.22 9.47 -4.63
N GLY A 27 18.84 10.65 -4.50
CA GLY A 27 18.28 11.94 -4.90
C GLY A 27 17.51 12.70 -3.81
N TYR A 28 17.53 12.23 -2.56
CA TYR A 28 16.88 12.90 -1.43
C TYR A 28 17.71 14.06 -0.88
N GLU A 29 17.05 15.06 -0.32
CA GLU A 29 17.66 16.00 0.63
C GLU A 29 17.64 15.34 2.01
N VAL A 30 18.77 15.32 2.73
CA VAL A 30 18.88 14.59 3.99
C VAL A 30 19.31 15.50 5.12
N LEU A 31 18.54 15.47 6.20
CA LEU A 31 18.83 16.07 7.49
C LEU A 31 19.10 14.94 8.49
N THR A 32 19.95 15.20 9.48
CA THR A 32 20.31 14.22 10.52
C THR A 32 20.20 14.88 11.89
N ALA A 33 19.66 14.15 12.85
CA ALA A 33 19.64 14.49 14.27
C ALA A 33 20.15 13.30 15.08
N SER A 34 20.91 13.57 16.14
CA SER A 34 21.54 12.52 16.97
C SER A 34 20.70 12.11 18.19
N ASP A 35 19.60 12.79 18.45
CA ASP A 35 18.69 12.50 19.55
C ASP A 35 17.27 12.97 19.24
N GLY A 36 16.30 12.52 20.04
CA GLY A 36 14.89 12.83 19.83
C GLY A 36 14.54 14.31 20.01
N GLN A 37 15.30 15.08 20.80
CA GLN A 37 15.02 16.49 21.04
C GLN A 37 15.44 17.36 19.85
N ASP A 38 16.65 17.16 19.32
CA ASP A 38 17.07 17.79 18.07
C ASP A 38 16.19 17.31 16.91
N GLY A 39 15.83 16.02 16.86
CA GLY A 39 14.92 15.47 15.86
C GLY A 39 13.57 16.19 15.79
N LEU A 40 12.93 16.42 16.94
CA LEU A 40 11.67 17.18 17.01
C LEU A 40 11.84 18.64 16.55
N LEU A 41 12.94 19.29 16.96
CA LEU A 41 13.24 20.66 16.57
C LEU A 41 13.46 20.78 15.05
N GLN A 42 14.25 19.87 14.46
CA GLN A 42 14.49 19.84 13.02
C GLN A 42 13.20 19.56 12.25
N ALA A 43 12.35 18.66 12.74
CA ALA A 43 11.06 18.36 12.11
C ALA A 43 10.18 19.62 12.03
N GLN A 44 10.12 20.41 13.10
CA GLN A 44 9.41 21.69 13.16
C GLN A 44 9.99 22.74 12.21
N LEU A 45 11.31 22.93 12.24
CA LEU A 45 11.96 24.03 11.52
C LEU A 45 12.12 23.76 10.02
N LYS A 46 12.29 22.49 9.65
CA LYS A 46 12.70 22.10 8.28
C LYS A 46 11.62 21.39 7.50
N THR A 47 10.52 21.01 8.16
CA THR A 47 9.32 20.39 7.55
C THR A 47 9.70 19.26 6.58
N PRO A 48 10.28 18.15 7.07
CA PRO A 48 10.64 17.01 6.23
C PRO A 48 9.39 16.35 5.63
N ASP A 49 9.59 15.57 4.57
CA ASP A 49 8.54 14.75 3.97
C ASP A 49 8.46 13.35 4.61
N ILE A 50 9.60 12.85 5.08
CA ILE A 50 9.77 11.53 5.70
C ILE A 50 10.71 11.65 6.91
N VAL A 51 10.41 10.95 7.99
CA VAL A 51 11.28 10.74 9.15
C VAL A 51 11.66 9.26 9.22
N LEU A 52 12.96 9.00 9.28
CA LEU A 52 13.51 7.72 9.71
C LEU A 52 13.87 7.87 11.18
N LEU A 53 13.22 7.11 12.05
CA LEU A 53 13.28 7.29 13.50
C LEU A 53 13.81 6.03 14.16
N ASP A 54 14.97 6.09 14.81
CA ASP A 54 15.35 5.02 15.72
C ASP A 54 14.39 4.97 16.91
N LEU A 55 14.02 3.76 17.28
CA LEU A 55 13.32 3.49 18.51
C LEU A 55 14.19 3.85 19.71
N MET A 56 15.43 3.37 19.76
CA MET A 56 16.28 3.44 20.95
C MET A 56 17.13 4.71 20.98
N LEU A 57 16.51 5.86 21.17
CA LEU A 57 17.21 7.15 21.24
C LEU A 57 17.57 7.56 22.68
N PRO A 58 18.70 8.27 22.87
CA PRO A 58 19.02 8.90 24.14
C PRO A 58 18.09 10.10 24.41
N VAL A 59 17.95 10.47 25.68
CA VAL A 59 17.16 11.61 26.20
C VAL A 59 15.65 11.43 26.04
N ILE A 60 15.16 11.22 24.83
CA ILE A 60 13.75 10.98 24.50
C ILE A 60 13.67 9.75 23.60
N ASP A 61 12.90 8.77 24.04
CA ASP A 61 12.64 7.53 23.31
C ASP A 61 11.92 7.78 21.97
N GLY A 62 12.16 6.93 20.97
CA GLY A 62 11.59 7.05 19.63
C GLY A 62 10.06 6.98 19.63
N LEU A 63 9.44 6.18 20.52
CA LEU A 63 7.97 6.15 20.66
C LEU A 63 7.41 7.50 21.13
N ASP A 64 8.11 8.14 22.05
CA ASP A 64 7.74 9.46 22.57
C ASP A 64 7.90 10.54 21.50
N VAL A 65 8.96 10.47 20.69
CA VAL A 65 9.16 11.35 19.53
C VAL A 65 8.00 11.17 18.54
N CYS A 66 7.68 9.93 18.16
CA CYS A 66 6.58 9.63 17.24
C CYS A 66 5.24 10.19 17.75
N ARG A 67 4.94 9.97 19.05
CA ARG A 67 3.71 10.48 19.67
C ARG A 67 3.62 12.01 19.62
N ARG A 68 4.73 12.71 19.87
CA ARG A 68 4.78 14.19 19.83
C ARG A 68 4.61 14.71 18.41
N LEU A 69 5.26 14.09 17.41
CA LEU A 69 5.08 14.43 16.00
C LEU A 69 3.62 14.26 15.56
N ARG A 70 2.94 13.20 16.04
CA ARG A 70 1.52 12.94 15.73
C ARG A 70 0.54 13.85 16.46
N ALA A 71 0.90 14.33 17.64
CA ALA A 71 0.08 15.26 18.41
C ALA A 71 0.08 16.68 17.81
N ASP A 72 1.13 17.05 17.08
CA ASP A 72 1.21 18.32 16.36
C ASP A 72 0.38 18.26 15.07
N SER A 73 -0.64 19.12 14.97
CA SER A 73 -1.56 19.15 13.83
C SER A 73 -0.87 19.45 12.49
N SER A 74 0.26 20.16 12.50
CA SER A 74 1.03 20.48 11.31
C SER A 74 1.91 19.31 10.81
N MET A 75 2.20 18.35 11.69
CA MET A 75 3.07 17.19 11.43
C MET A 75 2.33 15.85 11.51
N ARG A 76 1.04 15.86 11.84
CA ARG A 76 0.22 14.65 11.96
C ARG A 76 0.33 13.72 10.76
N ASP A 77 0.43 14.28 9.55
CA ASP A 77 0.47 13.53 8.29
C ASP A 77 1.90 13.28 7.76
N LEU A 78 2.93 13.55 8.57
CA LEU A 78 4.34 13.28 8.24
C LEU A 78 4.59 11.79 8.11
N LEU A 79 5.35 11.32 7.11
CA LEU A 79 5.65 9.89 7.02
C LEU A 79 6.72 9.52 8.05
N ILE A 80 6.46 8.54 8.91
CA ILE A 80 7.39 8.08 9.94
C ILE A 80 7.66 6.59 9.72
N ILE A 81 8.92 6.24 9.46
CA ILE A 81 9.41 4.86 9.45
C ILE A 81 10.24 4.65 10.70
N MET A 82 9.84 3.68 11.52
CA MET A 82 10.59 3.33 12.73
C MET A 82 11.66 2.29 12.41
N LEU A 83 12.87 2.52 12.90
CA LEU A 83 14.00 1.61 12.81
C LEU A 83 14.20 0.98 14.20
N THR A 84 14.19 -0.34 14.31
CA THR A 84 14.22 -1.02 15.63
C THR A 84 15.19 -2.19 15.65
N ALA A 85 15.95 -2.37 16.74
CA ALA A 85 16.72 -3.58 16.99
C ALA A 85 15.90 -4.71 17.65
N LYS A 86 14.71 -4.39 18.16
CA LYS A 86 13.79 -5.35 18.78
C LYS A 86 12.74 -5.80 17.78
N ALA A 87 12.71 -7.11 17.53
CA ALA A 87 11.76 -7.78 16.65
C ALA A 87 10.66 -8.54 17.44
N GLU A 88 10.34 -8.10 18.66
CA GLU A 88 9.21 -8.69 19.40
C GLU A 88 7.89 -8.11 18.87
N GLU A 89 6.94 -8.96 18.49
CA GLU A 89 5.63 -8.60 17.90
C GLU A 89 4.87 -7.53 18.71
N THR A 90 5.07 -7.48 20.03
CA THR A 90 4.47 -6.49 20.93
C THR A 90 4.91 -5.06 20.64
N ASP A 91 6.17 -4.84 20.26
CA ASP A 91 6.71 -3.50 20.02
C ASP A 91 6.27 -2.95 18.64
N GLU A 92 6.09 -3.82 17.64
CA GLU A 92 5.55 -3.45 16.33
C GLU A 92 4.07 -3.02 16.44
N LEU A 93 3.26 -3.78 17.19
CA LEU A 93 1.85 -3.46 17.42
C LEU A 93 1.64 -2.13 18.17
N VAL A 94 2.45 -1.88 19.20
CA VAL A 94 2.43 -0.61 19.96
C VAL A 94 2.80 0.54 19.06
N GLY A 95 3.82 0.34 18.23
CA GLY A 95 4.31 1.34 17.32
C GLY A 95 3.31 1.71 16.19
N PHE A 96 2.63 0.74 15.59
CA PHE A 96 1.54 1.01 14.64
C PHE A 96 0.38 1.72 15.33
N SER A 97 0.06 1.34 16.58
CA SER A 97 -1.00 1.98 17.38
C SER A 97 -0.68 3.44 17.73
N LEU A 98 0.60 3.81 17.81
CA LEU A 98 1.08 5.17 18.05
C LEU A 98 1.24 6.01 16.77
N GLY A 99 0.97 5.41 15.61
CA GLY A 99 0.80 6.10 14.34
C GLY A 99 2.00 6.11 13.41
N ALA A 100 3.00 5.25 13.58
CA ALA A 100 4.04 5.12 12.54
C ALA A 100 3.46 4.47 11.27
N ASP A 101 4.05 4.81 10.11
CA ASP A 101 3.56 4.37 8.81
C ASP A 101 4.17 3.04 8.35
N ASP A 102 5.39 2.71 8.82
CA ASP A 102 6.08 1.44 8.56
C ASP A 102 7.15 1.14 9.63
N TYR A 103 7.57 -0.12 9.72
CA TYR A 103 8.58 -0.64 10.65
C TYR A 103 9.68 -1.38 9.91
N VAL A 104 10.93 -1.15 10.31
CA VAL A 104 12.10 -1.83 9.75
C VAL A 104 13.02 -2.32 10.87
N ALA A 105 13.13 -3.65 10.99
CA ALA A 105 14.03 -4.29 11.94
C ALA A 105 15.51 -4.15 11.50
N LYS A 106 16.39 -3.81 12.44
CA LYS A 106 17.85 -3.83 12.33
C LYS A 106 18.34 -5.26 12.62
N PRO A 107 19.29 -5.81 11.83
CA PRO A 107 19.95 -5.20 10.68
C PRO A 107 19.07 -5.22 9.42
N PHE A 108 19.07 -4.12 8.66
CA PHE A 108 18.32 -3.99 7.41
C PHE A 108 19.20 -3.69 6.20
N SER A 109 18.69 -4.02 5.02
CA SER A 109 19.27 -3.55 3.76
C SER A 109 18.79 -2.14 3.44
N VAL A 110 19.72 -1.21 3.22
CA VAL A 110 19.40 0.17 2.83
C VAL A 110 18.60 0.22 1.51
N LYS A 111 18.82 -0.74 0.60
CA LYS A 111 18.01 -0.87 -0.63
C LYS A 111 16.55 -1.18 -0.31
N VAL A 112 16.29 -2.08 0.64
CA VAL A 112 14.92 -2.42 1.07
C VAL A 112 14.25 -1.22 1.74
N LEU A 113 14.98 -0.49 2.59
CA LEU A 113 14.50 0.75 3.21
C LEU A 113 14.11 1.80 2.16
N LEU A 114 14.93 1.99 1.12
CA LEU A 114 14.62 2.90 0.02
C LEU A 114 13.34 2.51 -0.73
N GLU A 115 13.10 1.22 -0.98
CA GLU A 115 11.86 0.75 -1.60
C GLU A 115 10.63 0.96 -0.72
N ARG A 116 10.78 0.77 0.60
CA ARG A 116 9.73 1.09 1.60
C ARG A 116 9.40 2.57 1.62
N MET A 117 10.41 3.44 1.63
CA MET A 117 10.22 4.90 1.54
C MET A 117 9.49 5.30 0.25
N LYS A 118 9.84 4.69 -0.89
CA LYS A 118 9.13 4.91 -2.16
C LYS A 118 7.69 4.42 -2.08
N ALA A 119 7.41 3.28 -1.46
CA ALA A 119 6.06 2.75 -1.26
C ALA A 119 5.20 3.67 -0.38
N LEU A 120 5.72 4.16 0.75
CA LEU A 120 5.00 5.09 1.61
C LEU A 120 4.71 6.43 0.95
N ARG A 121 5.67 6.98 0.22
CA ARG A 121 5.46 8.23 -0.51
C ARG A 121 4.39 8.09 -1.60
N ARG A 122 4.38 6.96 -2.32
CA ARG A 122 3.29 6.62 -3.28
C ARG A 122 1.92 6.58 -2.61
N ARG A 123 1.82 6.01 -1.40
CA ARG A 123 0.58 6.01 -0.60
C ARG A 123 0.12 7.43 -0.22
N ARG A 124 1.04 8.32 0.15
CA ARG A 124 0.73 9.70 0.59
C ARG A 124 0.37 10.66 -0.55
N SER A 125 1.10 10.62 -1.68
CA SER A 125 0.89 11.56 -2.80
C SER A 125 -0.43 11.36 -3.55
N GLY A 126 -1.15 10.25 -3.30
CA GLY A 126 -2.36 9.94 -4.07
C GLY A 126 -2.09 9.68 -5.56
N GLU A 127 -0.81 9.58 -5.95
CA GLU A 127 -0.36 9.21 -7.28
C GLU A 127 -0.73 7.75 -7.50
N ALA A 128 -1.90 7.53 -8.13
CA ALA A 128 -2.34 6.23 -8.57
C ALA A 128 -1.32 5.67 -9.55
N THR A 129 -0.67 4.56 -9.19
CA THR A 129 0.08 3.79 -10.18
C THR A 129 -0.93 3.12 -11.12
N PRO A 130 -0.56 2.86 -12.39
CA PRO A 130 -1.32 2.01 -13.29
C PRO A 130 -1.62 0.61 -12.73
N GLU A 131 -0.93 0.19 -11.66
CA GLU A 131 -1.18 -1.08 -10.98
C GLU A 131 -2.37 -1.00 -10.00
N GLU A 132 -2.64 0.12 -9.31
CA GLU A 132 -3.65 0.19 -8.24
C GLU A 132 -5.07 0.46 -8.68
N VAL A 133 -5.24 1.08 -9.85
CA VAL A 133 -6.55 1.28 -10.49
C VAL A 133 -6.55 0.51 -11.81
N THR A 134 -7.27 -0.61 -11.84
CA THR A 134 -7.44 -1.38 -13.09
C THR A 134 -8.73 -0.97 -13.76
N SER A 135 -8.65 -0.43 -14.98
CA SER A 135 -9.83 -0.10 -15.79
C SER A 135 -9.82 -0.90 -17.09
N ARG A 136 -10.90 -1.64 -17.36
CA ARG A 136 -11.09 -2.44 -18.58
C ARG A 136 -12.57 -2.49 -18.93
N LEU A 137 -12.90 -2.40 -20.22
CA LEU A 137 -14.27 -2.59 -20.72
C LEU A 137 -15.34 -1.78 -19.95
N GLY A 138 -15.04 -0.53 -19.58
CA GLY A 138 -15.97 0.33 -18.82
C GLY A 138 -16.08 0.02 -17.33
N VAL A 139 -15.35 -0.98 -16.80
CA VAL A 139 -15.29 -1.29 -15.37
C VAL A 139 -13.95 -0.85 -14.80
N THR A 140 -13.99 -0.16 -13.67
CA THR A 140 -12.80 0.33 -12.95
C THR A 140 -12.79 -0.21 -11.53
N VAL A 141 -11.65 -0.76 -11.10
CA VAL A 141 -11.40 -1.18 -9.72
C VAL A 141 -10.27 -0.35 -9.15
N ASP A 142 -10.56 0.43 -8.12
CA ASP A 142 -9.60 1.14 -7.28
C ASP A 142 -9.35 0.31 -6.01
N ARG A 143 -8.21 -0.38 -5.99
CA ARG A 143 -7.84 -1.30 -4.90
C ARG A 143 -7.53 -0.55 -3.61
N ARG A 144 -7.04 0.68 -3.71
CA ARG A 144 -6.67 1.51 -2.57
C ARG A 144 -7.89 2.04 -1.84
N ARG A 145 -8.89 2.49 -2.60
CA ARG A 145 -10.18 2.94 -2.04
C ARG A 145 -11.14 1.79 -1.78
N HIS A 146 -10.78 0.57 -2.19
CA HIS A 146 -11.65 -0.61 -2.16
C HIS A 146 -13.01 -0.32 -2.84
N GLN A 147 -12.94 0.39 -3.97
CA GLN A 147 -14.09 0.89 -4.74
C GLN A 147 -14.07 0.32 -6.15
N ALA A 148 -15.25 -0.06 -6.65
CA ALA A 148 -15.43 -0.44 -8.03
C ALA A 148 -16.46 0.49 -8.68
N MET A 149 -16.29 0.77 -9.97
CA MET A 149 -17.15 1.64 -10.75
C MET A 149 -17.44 1.00 -12.10
N ALA A 150 -18.60 1.28 -12.66
CA ALA A 150 -18.97 0.97 -14.04
C ALA A 150 -19.36 2.28 -14.74
N ASP A 151 -18.65 2.65 -15.81
CA ASP A 151 -18.75 3.96 -16.49
C ASP A 151 -18.74 5.14 -15.51
N GLY A 152 -17.82 5.09 -14.54
CA GLY A 152 -17.68 6.13 -13.52
C GLY A 152 -18.84 6.18 -12.50
N LYS A 153 -19.77 5.23 -12.51
CA LYS A 153 -20.80 5.09 -11.46
C LYS A 153 -20.36 4.06 -10.40
N PRO A 154 -20.37 4.40 -9.10
CA PRO A 154 -19.97 3.46 -8.05
C PRO A 154 -20.83 2.20 -7.99
N LEU A 155 -20.18 1.05 -7.82
CA LEU A 155 -20.80 -0.25 -7.59
C LEU A 155 -20.83 -0.57 -6.10
N GLN A 156 -22.00 -0.97 -5.59
CA GLN A 156 -22.18 -1.38 -4.19
C GLN A 156 -21.83 -2.87 -4.01
N LEU A 157 -20.54 -3.19 -3.94
CA LEU A 157 -20.03 -4.56 -3.81
C LEU A 157 -19.78 -4.95 -2.35
N THR A 158 -20.02 -6.22 -2.02
CA THR A 158 -19.52 -6.84 -0.80
C THR A 158 -18.02 -7.13 -0.92
N ARG A 159 -17.34 -7.42 0.19
CA ARG A 159 -15.90 -7.73 0.20
C ARG A 159 -15.53 -8.88 -0.76
N SER A 160 -16.30 -9.97 -0.75
CA SER A 160 -16.06 -11.12 -1.63
C SER A 160 -16.30 -10.79 -3.11
N GLU A 161 -17.36 -10.05 -3.43
CA GLU A 161 -17.64 -9.63 -4.81
C GLU A 161 -16.57 -8.67 -5.34
N PHE A 162 -16.07 -7.76 -4.50
CA PHE A 162 -14.98 -6.86 -4.83
C PHE A 162 -13.69 -7.64 -5.14
N ARG A 163 -13.30 -8.58 -4.25
CA ARG A 163 -12.10 -9.41 -4.45
C ARG A 163 -12.19 -10.28 -5.69
N LEU A 164 -13.36 -10.85 -5.98
CA LEU A 164 -13.59 -11.59 -7.22
C LEU A 164 -13.41 -10.71 -8.45
N LEU A 165 -14.00 -9.50 -8.44
CA LEU A 165 -13.85 -8.55 -9.54
C LEU A 165 -12.38 -8.13 -9.72
N ASP A 166 -11.68 -7.79 -8.64
CA ASP A 166 -10.25 -7.42 -8.65
C ASP A 166 -9.37 -8.55 -9.21
N THR A 167 -9.61 -9.78 -8.76
CA THR A 167 -8.86 -10.96 -9.22
C THR A 167 -9.03 -11.18 -10.71
N LEU A 168 -10.27 -11.13 -11.19
CA LEU A 168 -10.62 -11.35 -12.59
C LEU A 168 -10.07 -10.22 -13.49
N ILE A 169 -10.31 -8.96 -13.15
CA ILE A 169 -9.97 -7.80 -14.01
C ILE A 169 -8.46 -7.60 -14.20
N ARG A 170 -7.65 -8.06 -13.24
CA ARG A 170 -6.18 -7.96 -13.30
C ARG A 170 -5.55 -8.90 -14.31
N GLN A 171 -6.23 -9.99 -14.67
CA GLN A 171 -5.71 -11.00 -15.60
C GLN A 171 -6.79 -11.31 -16.65
N PRO A 172 -7.11 -10.35 -17.53
CA PRO A 172 -8.07 -10.59 -18.61
C PRO A 172 -7.64 -11.78 -19.48
N GLY A 173 -8.62 -12.53 -19.99
CA GLY A 173 -8.39 -13.72 -20.80
C GLY A 173 -8.05 -14.99 -20.01
N ARG A 174 -7.41 -14.89 -18.84
CA ARG A 174 -7.10 -16.05 -17.98
C ARG A 174 -8.38 -16.64 -17.39
N VAL A 175 -8.51 -17.96 -17.52
CA VAL A 175 -9.56 -18.72 -16.85
C VAL A 175 -9.14 -19.07 -15.44
N PHE A 176 -9.96 -18.73 -14.47
CA PHE A 176 -9.83 -19.10 -13.06
C PHE A 176 -10.78 -20.23 -12.73
N HIS A 177 -10.27 -21.30 -12.12
CA HIS A 177 -11.07 -22.36 -11.54
C HIS A 177 -11.82 -21.86 -10.30
N ARG A 178 -12.89 -22.57 -9.94
CA ARG A 178 -13.71 -22.21 -8.78
C ARG A 178 -12.91 -22.20 -7.48
N ALA A 179 -12.01 -23.17 -7.29
CA ALA A 179 -11.14 -23.23 -6.10
C ALA A 179 -10.26 -21.97 -5.99
N GLU A 180 -9.61 -21.56 -7.09
CA GLU A 180 -8.79 -20.34 -7.11
C GLU A 180 -9.61 -19.08 -6.76
N LEU A 181 -10.87 -19.03 -7.17
CA LEU A 181 -11.77 -17.91 -6.85
C LEU A 181 -12.30 -17.97 -5.41
N ILE A 182 -12.39 -19.16 -4.80
CA ILE A 182 -12.73 -19.32 -3.37
C ILE A 182 -11.61 -18.72 -2.53
N ASP A 183 -10.37 -19.12 -2.80
CA ASP A 183 -9.19 -18.63 -2.08
C ASP A 183 -9.08 -17.11 -2.19
N ALA A 184 -9.28 -16.58 -3.40
CA ALA A 184 -9.26 -15.14 -3.65
C ALA A 184 -10.40 -14.38 -2.94
N ALA A 185 -11.59 -14.97 -2.82
CA ALA A 185 -12.76 -14.31 -2.21
C ALA A 185 -12.71 -14.30 -0.68
N LEU A 186 -12.19 -15.36 -0.04
CA LEU A 186 -12.14 -15.53 1.40
C LEU A 186 -11.06 -14.66 2.08
N GLY A 187 -9.86 -14.57 1.50
CA GLY A 187 -8.71 -13.90 2.14
C GLY A 187 -8.26 -14.56 3.45
N GLU A 188 -7.34 -13.94 4.19
CA GLU A 188 -6.65 -14.54 5.36
C GLU A 188 -7.56 -14.76 6.60
N ASP A 189 -8.75 -14.17 6.65
CA ASP A 189 -9.69 -14.33 7.76
C ASP A 189 -10.62 -15.54 7.55
N THR A 190 -10.17 -16.71 8.01
CA THR A 190 -10.90 -17.98 7.83
C THR A 190 -11.92 -18.18 8.95
N MET A 191 -13.06 -17.50 8.87
CA MET A 191 -14.31 -17.96 9.51
C MET A 191 -15.51 -17.27 8.86
N VAL A 192 -16.28 -18.01 8.04
CA VAL A 192 -17.76 -17.98 7.90
C VAL A 192 -18.20 -18.47 6.51
N MET A 193 -19.00 -19.56 6.54
CA MET A 193 -19.99 -20.10 5.58
C MET A 193 -19.78 -19.84 4.08
N GLU A 194 -19.20 -20.84 3.41
CA GLU A 194 -19.10 -20.95 1.95
C GLU A 194 -20.48 -20.89 1.26
N ARG A 195 -20.80 -19.76 0.63
CA ARG A 195 -21.71 -19.77 -0.52
C ARG A 195 -20.88 -20.11 -1.75
N THR A 196 -21.41 -20.93 -2.66
CA THR A 196 -20.68 -21.30 -3.88
C THR A 196 -20.29 -20.08 -4.72
N ILE A 197 -19.11 -20.13 -5.37
CA ILE A 197 -18.63 -19.05 -6.25
C ILE A 197 -19.67 -18.63 -7.28
N ASP A 198 -20.44 -19.57 -7.80
CA ASP A 198 -21.50 -19.32 -8.76
C ASP A 198 -22.56 -18.33 -8.22
N VAL A 199 -22.85 -18.33 -6.92
CA VAL A 199 -23.76 -17.37 -6.27
C VAL A 199 -23.14 -15.97 -6.23
N HIS A 200 -21.86 -15.88 -5.86
CA HIS A 200 -21.13 -14.60 -5.82
C HIS A 200 -20.95 -14.01 -7.22
N ILE A 201 -20.61 -14.82 -8.23
CA ILE A 201 -20.52 -14.38 -9.63
C ILE A 201 -21.89 -13.90 -10.13
N ARG A 202 -22.99 -14.60 -9.79
CA ARG A 202 -24.34 -14.16 -10.17
C ARG A 202 -24.70 -12.82 -9.53
N ALA A 203 -24.36 -12.62 -8.26
CA ALA A 203 -24.61 -11.37 -7.55
C ALA A 203 -23.76 -10.22 -8.12
N LEU A 204 -22.47 -10.47 -8.39
CA LEU A 204 -21.55 -9.53 -9.02
C LEU A 204 -22.05 -9.10 -10.41
N ARG A 205 -22.42 -10.05 -11.28
CA ARG A 205 -23.00 -9.75 -12.61
C ARG A 205 -24.26 -8.89 -12.51
N ARG A 206 -25.15 -9.18 -11.56
CA ARG A 206 -26.36 -8.36 -11.34
C ARG A 206 -26.01 -6.91 -10.99
N LYS A 207 -24.98 -6.70 -10.17
CA LYS A 207 -24.51 -5.37 -9.76
C LYS A 207 -23.77 -4.64 -10.89
N LEU A 208 -23.07 -5.38 -11.76
CA LEU A 208 -22.42 -4.84 -12.96
C LEU A 208 -23.41 -4.38 -14.04
N GLY A 209 -24.66 -4.84 -14.01
CA GLY A 209 -25.71 -4.39 -14.93
C GLY A 209 -25.35 -4.67 -16.39
N GLN A 210 -25.24 -3.62 -17.21
CA GLN A 210 -24.89 -3.75 -18.63
C GLN A 210 -23.49 -4.32 -18.88
N TYR A 211 -22.61 -4.31 -17.88
CA TYR A 211 -21.26 -4.91 -17.94
C TYR A 211 -21.22 -6.34 -17.40
N ALA A 212 -22.36 -7.00 -17.19
CA ALA A 212 -22.40 -8.35 -16.64
C ALA A 212 -21.63 -9.38 -17.50
N ASP A 213 -21.53 -9.12 -18.79
CA ASP A 213 -20.93 -9.99 -19.79
C ASP A 213 -19.40 -9.92 -19.85
N VAL A 214 -18.78 -8.90 -19.22
CA VAL A 214 -17.31 -8.83 -19.06
C VAL A 214 -16.76 -9.96 -18.20
N ILE A 215 -17.60 -10.59 -17.37
CA ILE A 215 -17.26 -11.82 -16.68
C ILE A 215 -17.91 -12.95 -17.46
N GLU A 216 -17.10 -13.85 -18.03
CA GLU A 216 -17.55 -14.95 -18.87
C GLU A 216 -17.49 -16.29 -18.12
N THR A 217 -18.42 -17.19 -18.44
CA THR A 217 -18.40 -18.56 -17.91
C THR A 217 -17.73 -19.48 -18.93
N VAL A 218 -16.64 -20.12 -18.54
CA VAL A 218 -16.00 -21.18 -19.32
C VAL A 218 -16.56 -22.51 -18.83
N ARG A 219 -17.47 -23.10 -19.62
CA ARG A 219 -18.22 -24.31 -19.24
C ARG A 219 -17.26 -25.44 -18.84
N GLY A 220 -17.52 -26.06 -17.69
CA GLY A 220 -16.69 -27.14 -17.14
C GLY A 220 -15.37 -26.70 -16.49
N VAL A 221 -14.97 -25.43 -16.60
CA VAL A 221 -13.66 -24.97 -16.13
C VAL A 221 -13.80 -23.92 -15.00
N GLY A 222 -14.51 -22.82 -15.27
CA GLY A 222 -14.59 -21.71 -14.32
C GLY A 222 -15.04 -20.40 -14.95
N TYR A 223 -14.37 -19.30 -14.58
CA TYR A 223 -14.73 -17.95 -14.99
C TYR A 223 -13.51 -17.17 -15.46
N ARG A 224 -13.71 -16.20 -16.36
CA ARG A 224 -12.67 -15.26 -16.79
C ARG A 224 -13.20 -13.85 -16.92
N TYR A 225 -12.32 -12.87 -16.86
CA TYR A 225 -12.61 -11.53 -17.35
C TYR A 225 -12.34 -11.50 -18.86
N ARG A 226 -13.24 -10.89 -19.64
CA ARG A 226 -13.10 -10.78 -21.10
C ARG A 226 -11.85 -9.97 -21.43
N ASP A 227 -11.04 -10.47 -22.34
CA ASP A 227 -9.90 -9.72 -22.87
C ASP A 227 -10.35 -8.80 -24.00
N ILE A 228 -9.64 -7.68 -24.17
CA ILE A 228 -9.79 -6.88 -25.37
C ILE A 228 -9.04 -7.67 -26.45
N GLU A 229 -9.74 -8.57 -27.15
CA GLU A 229 -9.17 -9.11 -28.38
C GLU A 229 -8.76 -7.92 -29.25
N THR A 230 -7.47 -7.86 -29.58
CA THR A 230 -6.97 -6.99 -30.65
C THR A 230 -7.74 -7.40 -31.88
N THR A 231 -8.70 -6.57 -32.30
CA THR A 231 -9.27 -6.68 -33.64
C THR A 231 -8.11 -6.47 -34.61
N SER A 232 -7.43 -7.55 -35.00
CA SER A 232 -6.77 -7.60 -36.29
C SER A 232 -7.88 -7.54 -37.33
N GLU A 233 -8.30 -6.31 -37.64
CA GLU A 233 -8.78 -6.00 -38.99
C GLU A 233 -7.65 -6.39 -39.94
N VAL A 234 -7.69 -7.63 -40.41
CA VAL A 234 -7.14 -7.94 -41.72
C VAL A 234 -8.11 -7.32 -42.71
N ALA A 235 -7.96 -6.01 -42.90
CA ALA A 235 -8.45 -5.32 -44.06
C ALA A 235 -7.41 -5.48 -45.17
N SER A 236 -7.86 -6.04 -46.30
CA SER A 236 -7.19 -6.28 -47.58
C SER A 236 -6.62 -7.68 -47.79
#